data_AF-A0A0D8J0K3-F1
#
_entry.id   AF-A0A0D8J0K3-F1
#
_cell.length_a   1.000
_cell.length_b   1.000
_cell.length_c   1.000
_cell.angle_alpha   90.00
_cell.angle_beta   90.00
_cell.angle_gamma   90.00
#
_symmetry.space_group_name_H-M   'P 1'
#
loop_
_entity.id
_entity.type
_entity.pdbx_description
1 polymer ?
#
loop_
_entity_poly.entity_id
_entity_poly.type
_entity_poly.pdbx_seq_one_letter_code
_entity_poly.pdbx_strand_id
1 'polypeptide(L)'
;MNILDDRSFINSSSTKWMDRGYAREDVHSLRLQYLYTEEQQEANRQMSDASPDQAYHNIRRAAESRNAVMASVMAAIAREFICYQYEAEDPAPYGSPAWDLFFWCNDFSNTLHGYGLSGRDYSYFTLTFNSAQTVEQRAGVCGRVLDFLETQFSSNPNLVVAVQRTIWYDERKIFADAKKIQHLLDGRRYTYNSKEGKFFMEDGQLFFHPKYARRYNYRVGPSDILSICWELDLIPNVGTAPVKAPAPAWGNHGPLTFPYEKYGAIHPIQLKISAYMDGNLSIAMLTWENGYGEPWASLTVNLEGTRQKDCAFINTNGDPDFPVWLIRHGLAIPTGIVQHSGNCKYPEYRFRAERLQQIDAEGYSGYLALQNGRHSA
;
A
#
# COMPACT_ATOMS: atom_id res chain seq x y z
N MET A 1 -25.03 11.08 -1.05
CA MET A 1 -23.79 10.84 -1.82
C MET A 1 -23.74 9.37 -2.18
N ASN A 2 -23.19 9.05 -3.36
CA ASN A 2 -23.01 7.66 -3.79
C ASN A 2 -21.51 7.38 -3.98
N ILE A 3 -21.02 6.29 -3.38
CA ILE A 3 -19.63 5.84 -3.53
C ILE A 3 -19.64 4.57 -4.40
N LEU A 4 -18.85 4.60 -5.47
CA LEU A 4 -18.69 3.50 -6.41
C LEU A 4 -17.27 2.94 -6.30
N ASP A 5 -17.13 1.62 -6.23
CA ASP A 5 -15.83 0.95 -6.35
C ASP A 5 -15.60 0.57 -7.82
N ASP A 6 -14.70 1.27 -8.49
CA ASP A 6 -14.40 1.11 -9.91
C ASP A 6 -13.12 0.28 -10.09
N ARG A 7 -13.30 -1.00 -10.44
CA ARG A 7 -12.22 -1.96 -10.70
C ARG A 7 -11.89 -2.11 -12.19
N SER A 8 -12.37 -1.22 -13.05
CA SER A 8 -12.20 -1.32 -14.52
C SER A 8 -10.73 -1.30 -15.00
N PHE A 9 -9.82 -0.75 -14.20
CA PHE A 9 -8.38 -0.74 -14.48
C PHE A 9 -7.65 -2.01 -14.03
N ILE A 10 -8.32 -2.92 -13.31
CA ILE A 10 -7.76 -4.20 -12.92
C ILE A 10 -8.01 -5.21 -14.05
N ASN A 11 -6.94 -5.59 -14.75
CA ASN A 11 -7.02 -6.63 -15.76
C ASN A 11 -7.06 -8.03 -15.09
N SER A 12 -7.69 -9.00 -15.76
CA SER A 12 -7.79 -10.38 -15.26
C SER A 12 -6.43 -11.09 -15.18
N SER A 13 -5.45 -10.66 -15.99
CA SER A 13 -4.08 -11.21 -15.95
C SER A 13 -3.31 -10.82 -14.69
N SER A 14 -3.72 -9.77 -13.97
CA SER A 14 -3.08 -9.29 -12.74
C SER A 14 -3.25 -10.26 -11.58
N THR A 15 -4.32 -11.07 -11.55
CA THR A 15 -4.57 -12.04 -10.48
C THR A 15 -3.40 -13.01 -10.31
N LYS A 16 -2.85 -13.51 -11.43
CA LYS A 16 -1.66 -14.37 -11.44
C LYS A 16 -0.45 -13.70 -10.77
N TRP A 17 -0.30 -12.38 -10.91
CA TRP A 17 0.80 -11.63 -10.30
C TRP A 17 0.57 -11.38 -8.81
N MET A 18 -0.68 -11.14 -8.40
CA MET A 18 -1.07 -10.98 -7.00
C MET A 18 -0.93 -12.28 -6.22
N ASP A 19 -1.45 -13.39 -6.75
CA ASP A 19 -1.35 -14.74 -6.12
C ASP A 19 0.11 -15.17 -5.90
N ARG A 20 1.02 -14.57 -6.65
CA ARG A 20 2.46 -14.83 -6.58
C ARG A 20 3.26 -13.82 -5.78
N GLY A 21 2.59 -12.83 -5.17
CA GLY A 21 3.22 -11.82 -4.34
C GLY A 21 4.09 -10.82 -5.11
N TYR A 22 3.84 -10.63 -6.41
CA TYR A 22 4.53 -9.62 -7.23
C TYR A 22 3.68 -8.38 -7.48
N ALA A 23 2.40 -8.43 -7.13
CA ALA A 23 1.48 -7.33 -7.29
C ALA A 23 0.51 -7.25 -6.11
N ARG A 24 -0.07 -6.08 -5.91
CA ARG A 24 -1.15 -5.84 -4.95
C ARG A 24 -2.11 -4.82 -5.51
N GLU A 25 -3.33 -4.85 -5.02
CA GLU A 25 -4.30 -3.81 -5.32
C GLU A 25 -3.87 -2.47 -4.72
N ASP A 26 -4.10 -1.41 -5.46
CA ASP A 26 -3.76 -0.03 -5.11
C ASP A 26 -4.90 0.90 -5.55
N VAL A 27 -4.89 2.12 -5.05
CA VAL A 27 -5.84 3.15 -5.46
C VAL A 27 -5.20 4.04 -6.53
N HIS A 28 -5.83 4.12 -7.70
CA HIS A 28 -5.40 4.97 -8.79
C HIS A 28 -5.80 6.42 -8.56
N SER A 29 -7.09 6.65 -8.36
CA SER A 29 -7.64 7.99 -8.19
C SER A 29 -9.05 7.97 -7.61
N LEU A 30 -9.48 9.10 -7.05
CA LEU A 30 -10.87 9.39 -6.76
C LEU A 30 -11.44 10.28 -7.86
N ARG A 31 -12.56 9.88 -8.47
CA ARG A 31 -13.29 10.71 -9.42
C ARG A 31 -14.56 11.23 -8.76
N LEU A 32 -14.67 12.54 -8.64
CA LEU A 32 -15.83 13.19 -8.04
C LEU A 32 -16.61 13.89 -9.13
N GLN A 33 -17.92 13.65 -9.18
CA GLN A 33 -18.78 14.19 -10.22
C GLN A 33 -20.16 14.55 -9.68
N TYR A 34 -20.74 15.59 -10.27
CA TYR A 34 -22.13 15.94 -10.06
C TYR A 34 -23.01 15.14 -11.03
N LEU A 35 -23.88 14.28 -10.50
CA LEU A 35 -24.93 13.62 -11.30
C LEU A 35 -26.30 14.11 -10.85
N TYR A 36 -27.17 14.40 -11.82
CA TYR A 36 -28.58 14.67 -11.54
C TYR A 36 -29.29 13.42 -11.04
N THR A 37 -30.15 13.58 -10.04
CA THR A 37 -31.08 12.53 -9.61
C THR A 37 -32.08 12.22 -10.72
N GLU A 38 -32.73 11.06 -10.67
CA GLU A 38 -33.75 10.69 -11.68
C GLU A 38 -34.85 11.75 -11.78
N GLU A 39 -35.31 12.28 -10.65
CA GLU A 39 -36.29 13.38 -10.58
C GLU A 39 -35.79 14.64 -11.27
N GLN A 40 -34.53 15.04 -11.02
CA GLN A 40 -33.93 16.21 -11.66
C GLN A 40 -33.72 16.00 -13.17
N GLN A 41 -33.35 14.78 -13.58
CA GLN A 41 -33.25 14.44 -15.00
C GLN A 41 -34.61 14.53 -15.68
N GLU A 42 -35.68 14.06 -15.04
CA GLU A 42 -37.04 14.15 -15.55
C GLU A 42 -37.52 15.60 -15.63
N ALA A 43 -37.28 16.40 -14.60
CA ALA A 43 -37.56 17.84 -14.65
C ALA A 43 -36.80 18.55 -15.78
N ASN A 44 -35.53 18.18 -16.01
CA ASN A 44 -34.73 18.70 -17.11
C ASN A 44 -35.27 18.28 -18.48
N ARG A 45 -35.78 17.04 -18.62
CA ARG A 45 -36.44 16.56 -19.84
C ARG A 45 -37.75 17.31 -20.11
N GLN A 46 -38.55 17.56 -19.09
CA GLN A 46 -39.81 18.32 -19.23
C GLN A 46 -39.60 19.78 -19.63
N MET A 47 -38.41 20.33 -19.38
CA MET A 47 -37.99 21.66 -19.84
C MET A 47 -37.40 21.67 -21.26
N SER A 48 -37.41 20.55 -22.00
CA SER A 48 -36.73 20.43 -23.31
C SER A 48 -37.41 21.11 -24.50
N ASP A 49 -38.59 21.71 -24.31
CA ASP A 49 -39.31 22.46 -25.35
C ASP A 49 -38.95 23.97 -25.36
N ALA A 50 -37.85 24.34 -24.72
CA ALA A 50 -37.40 25.73 -24.61
C ALA A 50 -36.89 26.29 -25.96
N SER A 51 -37.10 27.60 -26.17
CA SER A 51 -36.47 28.30 -27.30
C SER A 51 -34.94 28.25 -27.19
N PRO A 52 -34.18 28.41 -28.30
CA PRO A 52 -32.71 28.37 -28.26
C PRO A 52 -32.08 29.31 -27.23
N ASP A 53 -32.60 30.52 -27.07
CA ASP A 53 -32.10 31.51 -26.09
C ASP A 53 -32.39 31.06 -24.65
N GLN A 54 -33.56 30.49 -24.41
CA GLN A 54 -33.92 30.00 -23.08
C GLN A 54 -33.15 28.73 -22.72
N ALA A 55 -32.92 27.85 -23.68
CA ALA A 55 -32.04 26.69 -23.54
C ALA A 55 -30.61 27.13 -23.21
N TYR A 56 -30.09 28.16 -23.88
CA TYR A 56 -28.77 28.74 -23.60
C TYR A 56 -28.64 29.18 -22.14
N HIS A 57 -29.57 30.00 -21.66
CA HIS A 57 -29.57 30.49 -20.28
C HIS A 57 -29.75 29.37 -19.25
N ASN A 58 -30.58 28.36 -19.56
CA ASN A 58 -30.80 27.21 -18.69
C ASN A 58 -29.54 26.35 -18.55
N ILE A 59 -28.86 26.02 -19.66
CA ILE A 59 -27.61 25.25 -19.64
C ILE A 59 -26.54 25.98 -18.84
N ARG A 60 -26.38 27.29 -19.09
CA ARG A 60 -25.42 28.13 -18.37
C ARG A 60 -25.70 28.13 -16.86
N ARG A 61 -26.93 28.41 -16.44
CA ARG A 61 -27.32 28.46 -15.02
C ARG A 61 -27.14 27.09 -14.35
N ALA A 62 -27.52 26.02 -15.03
CA ALA A 62 -27.35 24.66 -14.53
C ALA A 62 -25.86 24.31 -14.33
N ALA A 63 -25.00 24.75 -15.25
CA ALA A 63 -23.56 24.59 -15.13
C ALA A 63 -22.94 25.39 -13.97
N GLU A 64 -23.31 26.66 -13.81
CA GLU A 64 -22.87 27.48 -12.69
C GLU A 64 -23.32 26.88 -11.34
N SER A 65 -24.56 26.38 -11.26
CA SER A 65 -25.12 25.76 -10.05
C SER A 65 -24.37 24.49 -9.64
N ARG A 66 -24.22 23.51 -10.55
CA ARG A 66 -23.49 22.27 -10.24
C ARG A 66 -22.01 22.53 -9.93
N ASN A 67 -21.42 23.50 -10.62
CA ASN A 67 -20.03 23.91 -10.38
C ASN A 67 -19.86 24.51 -8.99
N ALA A 68 -20.79 25.36 -8.53
CA ALA A 68 -20.76 25.91 -7.18
C ALA A 68 -20.85 24.83 -6.11
N VAL A 69 -21.72 23.83 -6.31
CA VAL A 69 -21.82 22.67 -5.40
C VAL A 69 -20.50 21.91 -5.35
N MET A 70 -19.95 21.51 -6.49
CA MET A 70 -18.71 20.72 -6.51
C MET A 70 -17.47 21.51 -6.09
N ALA A 71 -17.42 22.82 -6.39
CA ALA A 71 -16.37 23.70 -5.90
C ALA A 71 -16.35 23.76 -4.37
N SER A 72 -17.54 23.78 -3.73
CA SER A 72 -17.63 23.74 -2.26
C SER A 72 -17.11 22.42 -1.68
N VAL A 73 -17.36 21.29 -2.36
CA VAL A 73 -16.82 19.98 -1.99
C VAL A 73 -15.29 20.00 -2.09
N MET A 74 -14.75 20.44 -3.21
CA MET A 74 -13.29 20.49 -3.40
C MET A 74 -12.61 21.45 -2.41
N ALA A 75 -13.21 22.61 -2.15
CA ALA A 75 -12.69 23.56 -1.17
C ALA A 75 -12.69 22.97 0.26
N ALA A 76 -13.68 22.15 0.61
CA ALA A 76 -13.70 21.46 1.90
C ALA A 76 -12.60 20.39 1.98
N ILE A 77 -12.37 19.62 0.90
CA ILE A 77 -11.25 18.66 0.82
C ILE A 77 -9.92 19.38 0.99
N ALA A 78 -9.69 20.49 0.29
CA ALA A 78 -8.42 21.23 0.33
C ALA A 78 -8.10 21.84 1.71
N ARG A 79 -9.08 21.95 2.63
CA ARG A 79 -8.84 22.36 4.02
C ARG A 79 -8.28 21.24 4.89
N GLU A 80 -8.61 19.99 4.57
CA GLU A 80 -8.21 18.82 5.35
C GLU A 80 -7.03 18.07 4.75
N PHE A 81 -6.80 18.21 3.44
CA PHE A 81 -5.77 17.50 2.69
C PHE A 81 -4.90 18.49 1.92
N ILE A 82 -3.59 18.18 1.82
CA ILE A 82 -2.67 19.02 1.06
C ILE A 82 -2.82 18.65 -0.43
N CYS A 83 -3.48 19.54 -1.19
CA CYS A 83 -3.78 19.32 -2.61
C CYS A 83 -2.81 20.09 -3.54
N TYR A 84 -1.99 19.36 -4.29
CA TYR A 84 -1.19 19.90 -5.37
C TYR A 84 -2.08 20.40 -6.52
N GLN A 85 -1.70 21.50 -7.18
CA GLN A 85 -2.42 22.10 -8.31
C GLN A 85 -3.83 22.64 -7.98
N TYR A 86 -4.24 22.64 -6.71
CA TYR A 86 -5.50 23.27 -6.32
C TYR A 86 -5.37 24.78 -6.13
N GLU A 87 -4.43 25.24 -5.30
CA GLU A 87 -4.17 26.68 -5.14
C GLU A 87 -3.30 27.24 -6.27
N ALA A 88 -3.13 28.56 -6.31
CA ALA A 88 -2.28 29.22 -7.31
C ALA A 88 -0.79 28.89 -7.09
N GLU A 89 -0.37 28.78 -5.83
CA GLU A 89 0.96 28.35 -5.44
C GLU A 89 0.99 26.85 -5.12
N ASP A 90 2.02 26.18 -5.61
CA ASP A 90 2.26 24.78 -5.27
C ASP A 90 2.60 24.63 -3.78
N PRO A 91 1.98 23.68 -3.06
CA PRO A 91 2.18 23.53 -1.62
C PRO A 91 3.59 23.02 -1.25
N ALA A 92 4.27 22.37 -2.18
CA ALA A 92 5.61 21.82 -2.06
C ALA A 92 6.16 21.49 -3.46
N PRO A 93 7.44 21.10 -3.63
CA PRO A 93 7.92 20.55 -4.90
C PRO A 93 7.17 19.26 -5.29
N TYR A 94 6.86 19.08 -6.58
CA TYR A 94 6.07 17.94 -7.08
C TYR A 94 6.55 16.57 -6.59
N GLY A 95 7.85 16.29 -6.61
CA GLY A 95 8.40 15.00 -6.15
C GLY A 95 8.49 14.81 -4.63
N SER A 96 8.04 15.78 -3.84
CA SER A 96 8.12 15.75 -2.37
C SER A 96 7.01 14.90 -1.76
N PRO A 97 7.24 14.20 -0.62
CA PRO A 97 6.19 13.54 0.14
C PRO A 97 5.28 14.51 0.93
N ALA A 98 5.47 15.83 0.79
CA ALA A 98 4.81 16.85 1.60
C ALA A 98 3.39 17.23 1.15
N TRP A 99 2.80 16.48 0.20
CA TRP A 99 1.42 16.68 -0.26
C TRP A 99 0.71 15.34 -0.44
N ASP A 100 -0.63 15.35 -0.33
CA ASP A 100 -1.44 14.13 -0.29
C ASP A 100 -2.01 13.78 -1.67
N LEU A 101 -2.65 14.77 -2.29
CA LEU A 101 -3.50 14.59 -3.46
C LEU A 101 -3.08 15.56 -4.56
N PHE A 102 -3.20 15.14 -5.81
CA PHE A 102 -3.03 16.00 -6.97
C PHE A 102 -4.40 16.27 -7.59
N PHE A 103 -4.74 17.54 -7.71
CA PHE A 103 -6.04 18.00 -8.20
C PHE A 103 -6.02 18.26 -9.70
N TRP A 104 -7.01 17.71 -10.40
CA TRP A 104 -7.28 18.03 -11.80
C TRP A 104 -8.77 18.20 -12.06
N CYS A 105 -9.13 19.25 -12.79
CA CYS A 105 -10.48 19.45 -13.34
C CYS A 105 -10.37 20.06 -14.75
N ASN A 106 -11.50 20.09 -15.45
CA ASN A 106 -11.59 20.80 -16.73
C ASN A 106 -11.69 22.31 -16.53
N ASP A 107 -11.56 23.05 -17.64
CA ASP A 107 -12.00 24.45 -17.74
C ASP A 107 -13.31 24.51 -18.52
N PHE A 108 -14.17 25.46 -18.18
CA PHE A 108 -15.42 25.71 -18.92
C PHE A 108 -15.20 26.00 -20.40
N SER A 109 -14.03 26.52 -20.79
CA SER A 109 -13.67 26.69 -22.20
C SER A 109 -13.70 25.36 -22.97
N ASN A 110 -13.46 24.24 -22.29
CA ASN A 110 -13.42 22.90 -22.87
C ASN A 110 -14.77 22.17 -22.76
N THR A 111 -15.53 22.39 -21.68
CA THR A 111 -16.78 21.65 -21.43
C THR A 111 -18.03 22.38 -21.92
N LEU A 112 -18.01 23.71 -21.96
CA LEU A 112 -19.14 24.56 -22.34
C LEU A 112 -18.69 25.74 -23.21
N HIS A 113 -17.93 25.43 -24.26
CA HIS A 113 -17.52 26.41 -25.25
C HIS A 113 -18.73 27.16 -25.85
N GLY A 114 -18.66 28.49 -25.90
CA GLY A 114 -19.74 29.34 -26.42
C GLY A 114 -20.79 29.80 -25.39
N TYR A 115 -20.77 29.28 -24.16
CA TYR A 115 -21.74 29.66 -23.11
C TYR A 115 -21.29 30.84 -22.23
N GLY A 116 -20.19 31.50 -22.61
CA GLY A 116 -19.64 32.66 -21.89
C GLY A 116 -19.13 32.34 -20.49
N LEU A 117 -18.81 31.07 -20.21
CA LEU A 117 -18.22 30.61 -18.96
C LEU A 117 -16.72 30.43 -19.16
N SER A 118 -15.93 30.69 -18.11
CA SER A 118 -14.47 30.57 -18.10
C SER A 118 -13.99 30.15 -16.73
N GLY A 119 -12.82 29.50 -16.67
CA GLY A 119 -12.24 29.04 -15.42
C GLY A 119 -12.64 27.61 -15.10
N ARG A 120 -12.25 27.15 -13.92
CA ARG A 120 -12.39 25.75 -13.50
C ARG A 120 -13.85 25.28 -13.51
N ASP A 121 -14.07 24.18 -14.22
CA ASP A 121 -15.29 23.39 -14.19
C ASP A 121 -15.11 22.20 -13.24
N TYR A 122 -15.53 22.40 -12.00
CA TYR A 122 -15.58 21.41 -10.93
C TYR A 122 -16.71 20.40 -11.07
N SER A 123 -17.59 20.50 -12.08
CA SER A 123 -18.69 19.52 -12.27
C SER A 123 -18.18 18.08 -12.30
N TYR A 124 -16.94 17.89 -12.74
CA TYR A 124 -16.16 16.67 -12.64
C TYR A 124 -14.71 17.04 -12.30
N PHE A 125 -14.14 16.40 -11.29
CA PHE A 125 -12.72 16.49 -10.99
C PHE A 125 -12.14 15.16 -10.53
N THR A 126 -10.83 15.04 -10.64
CA THR A 126 -10.06 13.85 -10.26
C THR A 126 -9.02 14.22 -9.23
N LEU A 127 -8.90 13.39 -8.20
CA LEU A 127 -7.84 13.43 -7.20
C LEU A 127 -6.98 12.19 -7.37
N THR A 128 -5.75 12.36 -7.83
CA THR A 128 -4.73 11.30 -7.85
C THR A 128 -3.86 11.39 -6.61
N PHE A 129 -3.17 10.31 -6.27
CA PHE A 129 -2.35 10.25 -5.06
C PHE A 129 -0.88 10.53 -5.37
N ASN A 130 -0.16 11.04 -4.37
CA ASN A 130 1.27 11.32 -4.50
C ASN A 130 2.06 10.04 -4.81
N SER A 131 2.88 10.08 -5.88
CA SER A 131 3.69 8.93 -6.32
C SER A 131 4.83 8.58 -5.36
N ALA A 132 5.22 9.51 -4.48
CA ALA A 132 6.16 9.26 -3.40
C ALA A 132 5.56 8.41 -2.26
N GLN A 133 4.24 8.27 -2.20
CA GLN A 133 3.57 7.42 -1.21
C GLN A 133 3.74 5.93 -1.55
N THR A 134 3.77 5.10 -0.53
CA THR A 134 3.58 3.65 -0.63
C THR A 134 2.11 3.31 -0.92
N VAL A 135 1.81 2.08 -1.33
CA VAL A 135 0.43 1.60 -1.52
C VAL A 135 -0.38 1.73 -0.23
N GLU A 136 0.22 1.41 0.91
CA GLU A 136 -0.41 1.55 2.23
C GLU A 136 -0.76 3.01 2.56
N GLN A 137 0.15 3.93 2.25
CA GLN A 137 -0.09 5.35 2.46
C GLN A 137 -1.19 5.88 1.55
N ARG A 138 -1.22 5.49 0.27
CA ARG A 138 -2.31 5.86 -0.66
C ARG A 138 -3.65 5.33 -0.17
N ALA A 139 -3.71 4.07 0.24
CA ALA A 139 -4.91 3.48 0.82
C ALA A 139 -5.36 4.23 2.08
N GLY A 140 -4.42 4.62 2.95
CA GLY A 140 -4.71 5.42 4.15
C GLY A 140 -5.23 6.83 3.82
N VAL A 141 -4.63 7.52 2.86
CA VAL A 141 -5.12 8.83 2.39
C VAL A 141 -6.51 8.68 1.77
N CYS A 142 -6.72 7.66 0.93
CA CYS A 142 -8.02 7.37 0.31
C CYS A 142 -9.09 7.14 1.38
N GLY A 143 -8.82 6.30 2.38
CA GLY A 143 -9.75 6.04 3.48
C GLY A 143 -10.13 7.33 4.21
N ARG A 144 -9.15 8.16 4.58
CA ARG A 144 -9.42 9.46 5.22
C ARG A 144 -10.29 10.39 4.36
N VAL A 145 -10.06 10.44 3.04
CA VAL A 145 -10.89 11.26 2.13
C VAL A 145 -12.32 10.74 2.10
N LEU A 146 -12.53 9.43 2.02
CA LEU A 146 -13.87 8.82 2.00
C LEU A 146 -14.60 9.06 3.32
N ASP A 147 -13.94 8.83 4.47
CA ASP A 147 -14.51 9.10 5.79
C ASP A 147 -14.93 10.57 5.94
N PHE A 148 -14.09 11.49 5.46
CA PHE A 148 -14.38 12.92 5.44
C PHE A 148 -15.62 13.25 4.57
N LEU A 149 -15.67 12.70 3.36
CA LEU A 149 -16.79 12.91 2.43
C LEU A 149 -18.11 12.33 2.97
N GLU A 150 -18.07 11.16 3.60
CA GLU A 150 -19.24 10.59 4.27
C GLU A 150 -19.72 11.47 5.42
N THR A 151 -18.79 11.98 6.22
CA THR A 151 -19.12 12.85 7.36
C THR A 151 -19.74 14.17 6.92
N GLN A 152 -19.17 14.83 5.90
CA GLN A 152 -19.56 16.19 5.52
C GLN A 152 -20.62 16.24 4.41
N PHE A 153 -20.68 15.24 3.54
CA PHE A 153 -21.47 15.29 2.30
C PHE A 153 -22.37 14.06 2.07
N SER A 154 -22.54 13.16 3.04
CA SER A 154 -23.42 11.98 2.92
C SER A 154 -24.83 12.31 2.43
N SER A 155 -25.40 13.45 2.86
CA SER A 155 -26.75 13.89 2.47
C SER A 155 -26.85 14.44 1.05
N ASN A 156 -25.75 14.77 0.37
CA ASN A 156 -25.77 15.36 -0.97
C ASN A 156 -26.10 14.28 -2.02
N PRO A 157 -27.31 14.27 -2.61
CA PRO A 157 -27.71 13.21 -3.55
C PRO A 157 -27.01 13.34 -4.91
N ASN A 158 -26.44 14.50 -5.21
CA ASN A 158 -25.82 14.80 -6.49
C ASN A 158 -24.33 14.48 -6.54
N LEU A 159 -23.69 14.26 -5.38
CA LEU A 159 -22.28 13.90 -5.32
C LEU A 159 -22.10 12.39 -5.53
N VAL A 160 -21.36 12.04 -6.57
CA VAL A 160 -20.89 10.68 -6.83
C VAL A 160 -19.37 10.65 -6.75
N VAL A 161 -18.84 9.67 -6.01
CA VAL A 161 -17.41 9.46 -5.81
C VAL A 161 -17.08 8.06 -6.32
N ALA A 162 -16.28 7.95 -7.38
CA ALA A 162 -15.77 6.67 -7.85
C ALA A 162 -14.33 6.47 -7.39
N VAL A 163 -14.10 5.39 -6.61
CA VAL A 163 -12.78 4.93 -6.19
C VAL A 163 -12.22 4.05 -7.29
N GLN A 164 -11.30 4.59 -8.09
CA GLN A 164 -10.67 3.81 -9.14
C GLN A 164 -9.53 2.98 -8.57
N ARG A 165 -9.66 1.66 -8.67
CA ARG A 165 -8.64 0.69 -8.25
C ARG A 165 -7.69 0.40 -9.40
N THR A 166 -6.43 0.14 -9.07
CA THR A 166 -5.41 -0.34 -10.00
C THR A 166 -4.57 -1.40 -9.34
N ILE A 167 -3.59 -1.93 -10.07
CA ILE A 167 -2.64 -2.90 -9.57
C ILE A 167 -1.27 -2.26 -9.52
N TRP A 168 -0.67 -2.27 -8.34
CA TRP A 168 0.72 -1.94 -8.15
C TRP A 168 1.58 -3.19 -8.32
N TYR A 169 2.63 -3.09 -9.11
CA TYR A 169 3.61 -4.15 -9.34
C TYR A 169 4.90 -3.83 -8.59
N ASP A 170 5.44 -4.82 -7.89
CA ASP A 170 6.77 -4.72 -7.28
C ASP A 170 7.84 -4.94 -8.35
N GLU A 171 8.09 -3.90 -9.14
CA GLU A 171 9.08 -3.92 -10.23
C GLU A 171 10.48 -4.34 -9.75
N ARG A 172 10.84 -3.99 -8.51
CA ARG A 172 12.14 -4.36 -7.93
C ARG A 172 12.21 -5.87 -7.67
N LYS A 173 11.15 -6.43 -7.07
CA LYS A 173 11.06 -7.87 -6.82
C LYS A 173 10.95 -8.66 -8.13
N ILE A 174 10.13 -8.21 -9.08
CA ILE A 174 10.00 -8.80 -10.42
C ILE A 174 11.36 -8.88 -11.09
N PHE A 175 12.10 -7.77 -11.11
CA PHE A 175 13.43 -7.71 -11.70
C PHE A 175 14.42 -8.65 -11.00
N ALA A 176 14.46 -8.62 -9.66
CA ALA A 176 15.38 -9.42 -8.87
C ALA A 176 15.15 -10.92 -9.05
N ASP A 177 13.89 -11.36 -9.01
CA ASP A 177 13.54 -12.78 -9.13
C ASP A 177 13.68 -13.28 -10.57
N ALA A 178 13.32 -12.47 -11.58
CA ALA A 178 13.58 -12.79 -12.98
C ALA A 178 15.08 -13.03 -13.24
N LYS A 179 15.95 -12.19 -12.69
CA LYS A 179 17.41 -12.31 -12.85
C LYS A 179 17.95 -13.62 -12.26
N LYS A 180 17.38 -14.12 -11.16
CA LYS A 180 17.78 -15.40 -10.56
C LYS A 180 17.45 -16.58 -11.46
N ILE A 181 16.33 -16.52 -12.18
CA ILE A 181 15.78 -17.69 -12.89
C ILE A 181 15.95 -17.64 -14.41
N GLN A 182 16.35 -16.51 -14.99
CA GLN A 182 16.45 -16.37 -16.46
C GLN A 182 17.33 -17.44 -17.12
N HIS A 183 18.34 -17.94 -16.41
CA HIS A 183 19.21 -19.02 -16.89
C HIS A 183 18.45 -20.33 -17.15
N LEU A 184 17.31 -20.55 -16.50
CA LEU A 184 16.47 -21.74 -16.73
C LEU A 184 15.87 -21.77 -18.14
N LEU A 185 15.75 -20.61 -18.79
CA LEU A 185 15.25 -20.49 -20.15
C LEU A 185 16.36 -20.63 -21.20
N ASP A 186 17.63 -20.51 -20.81
CA ASP A 186 18.75 -20.58 -21.74
C ASP A 186 18.72 -21.90 -22.53
N GLY A 187 18.83 -21.79 -23.85
CA GLY A 187 18.80 -22.95 -24.73
C GLY A 187 17.40 -23.51 -25.05
N ARG A 188 16.31 -23.04 -24.42
CA ARG A 188 14.96 -23.60 -24.64
C ARG A 188 14.32 -23.06 -25.91
N ARG A 189 13.55 -23.92 -26.59
CA ARG A 189 12.67 -23.51 -27.70
C ARG A 189 11.31 -23.09 -27.14
N TYR A 190 10.75 -22.02 -27.69
CA TYR A 190 9.47 -21.46 -27.25
C TYR A 190 8.83 -20.60 -28.34
N THR A 191 7.53 -20.34 -28.22
CA THR A 191 6.79 -19.42 -29.10
C THR A 191 6.54 -18.10 -28.39
N TYR A 192 7.40 -17.11 -28.62
CA TYR A 192 7.32 -15.79 -27.98
C TYR A 192 6.76 -14.76 -28.96
N ASN A 193 5.71 -14.02 -28.57
CA ASN A 193 5.02 -13.05 -29.43
C ASN A 193 4.66 -13.62 -30.82
N SER A 194 4.04 -14.81 -30.82
CA SER A 194 3.60 -15.55 -32.02
C SER A 194 4.74 -15.99 -32.97
N LYS A 195 5.99 -16.01 -32.50
CA LYS A 195 7.15 -16.46 -33.28
C LYS A 195 7.79 -17.66 -32.60
N GLU A 196 8.03 -18.73 -33.35
CA GLU A 196 8.85 -19.85 -32.88
C GLU A 196 10.33 -19.47 -32.88
N GLY A 197 11.05 -19.88 -31.84
CA GLY A 197 12.46 -19.58 -31.71
C GLY A 197 13.11 -20.25 -30.51
N LYS A 198 14.27 -19.74 -30.12
CA LYS A 198 15.09 -20.27 -29.04
C LYS A 198 15.58 -19.13 -28.16
N PHE A 199 15.53 -19.32 -26.85
CA PHE A 199 16.16 -18.41 -25.90
C PHE A 199 17.66 -18.65 -25.82
N PHE A 200 18.41 -17.59 -25.56
CA PHE A 200 19.84 -17.67 -25.29
C PHE A 200 20.27 -16.53 -24.36
N MET A 201 21.30 -16.78 -23.55
CA MET A 201 21.93 -15.78 -22.69
C MET A 201 23.08 -15.07 -23.40
N GLU A 202 23.15 -13.75 -23.30
CA GLU A 202 24.25 -12.92 -23.79
C GLU A 202 24.46 -11.75 -22.83
N ASP A 203 25.70 -11.54 -22.37
CA ASP A 203 26.08 -10.48 -21.41
C ASP A 203 25.18 -10.39 -20.16
N GLY A 204 24.74 -11.55 -19.65
CA GLY A 204 23.89 -11.64 -18.46
C GLY A 204 22.43 -11.23 -18.68
N GLN A 205 22.02 -11.04 -19.93
CA GLN A 205 20.64 -10.77 -20.33
C GLN A 205 20.07 -11.94 -21.14
N LEU A 206 18.77 -12.20 -21.00
CA LEU A 206 18.07 -13.19 -21.79
C LEU A 206 17.53 -12.57 -23.08
N PHE A 207 17.83 -13.24 -24.19
CA PHE A 207 17.33 -12.90 -25.51
C PHE A 207 16.55 -14.07 -26.12
N PHE A 208 15.65 -13.74 -27.04
CA PHE A 208 14.91 -14.68 -27.86
C PHE A 208 15.32 -14.51 -29.33
N HIS A 209 15.78 -15.60 -29.96
CA HIS A 209 16.12 -15.68 -31.37
C HIS A 209 15.02 -16.43 -32.15
N PRO A 210 14.22 -15.74 -32.99
CA PRO A 210 13.24 -16.42 -33.85
C PRO A 210 13.92 -17.33 -34.87
N LYS A 211 13.33 -18.49 -35.16
CA LYS A 211 13.88 -19.55 -36.02
C LYS A 211 14.31 -19.09 -37.43
N TYR A 212 13.61 -18.10 -37.99
CA TYR A 212 13.87 -17.57 -39.35
C TYR A 212 14.48 -16.17 -39.35
N ALA A 213 14.80 -15.61 -38.18
CA ALA A 213 15.43 -14.31 -38.09
C ALA A 213 16.93 -14.43 -38.40
N ARG A 214 17.46 -13.55 -39.26
CA ARG A 214 18.90 -13.54 -39.59
C ARG A 214 19.73 -12.61 -38.71
N ARG A 215 19.14 -11.55 -38.16
CA ARG A 215 19.88 -10.47 -37.46
C ARG A 215 19.20 -9.90 -36.22
N TYR A 216 17.98 -10.31 -35.90
CA TYR A 216 17.20 -9.69 -34.83
C TYR A 216 16.99 -10.65 -33.67
N ASN A 217 17.43 -10.20 -32.50
CA ASN A 217 17.18 -10.84 -31.22
C ASN A 217 16.26 -9.94 -30.41
N TYR A 218 15.28 -10.52 -29.72
CA TYR A 218 14.40 -9.77 -28.84
C TYR A 218 14.90 -9.90 -27.41
N ARG A 219 15.15 -8.78 -26.73
CA ARG A 219 15.39 -8.81 -25.29
C ARG A 219 14.11 -9.25 -24.59
N VAL A 220 14.22 -10.22 -23.70
CA VAL A 220 13.07 -10.71 -22.92
C VAL A 220 12.97 -9.89 -21.63
N GLY A 221 11.80 -9.30 -21.39
CA GLY A 221 11.57 -8.49 -20.19
C GLY A 221 11.50 -9.34 -18.91
N PRO A 222 11.80 -8.77 -17.73
CA PRO A 222 11.68 -9.48 -16.45
C PRO A 222 10.31 -10.14 -16.22
N SER A 223 9.23 -9.43 -16.54
CA SER A 223 7.88 -9.95 -16.39
C SER A 223 7.59 -11.13 -17.32
N ASP A 224 8.10 -11.08 -18.55
CA ASP A 224 7.98 -12.19 -19.49
C ASP A 224 8.80 -13.40 -19.04
N ILE A 225 10.02 -13.20 -18.53
CA ILE A 225 10.85 -14.27 -17.98
C ILE A 225 10.09 -15.03 -16.89
N LEU A 226 9.51 -14.30 -15.93
CA LEU A 226 8.71 -14.92 -14.87
C LEU A 226 7.48 -15.63 -15.43
N SER A 227 6.70 -14.99 -16.33
CA SER A 227 5.49 -15.61 -16.87
C SER A 227 5.77 -16.87 -17.66
N ILE A 228 6.80 -16.86 -18.50
CA ILE A 228 7.21 -18.01 -19.31
C ILE A 228 7.72 -19.13 -18.40
N CYS A 229 8.52 -18.81 -17.37
CA CYS A 229 8.95 -19.81 -16.38
C CYS A 229 7.75 -20.42 -15.63
N TRP A 230 6.69 -19.65 -15.36
CA TRP A 230 5.45 -20.19 -14.78
C TRP A 230 4.67 -21.07 -15.75
N GLU A 231 4.62 -20.72 -17.03
CA GLU A 231 3.90 -21.50 -18.06
C GLU A 231 4.60 -22.81 -18.40
N LEU A 232 5.92 -22.84 -18.27
CA LEU A 232 6.74 -24.02 -18.49
C LEU A 232 6.97 -24.83 -17.20
N ASP A 233 6.32 -24.47 -16.09
CA ASP A 233 6.46 -25.08 -14.77
C ASP A 233 7.93 -25.23 -14.31
N LEU A 234 8.79 -24.29 -14.70
CA LEU A 234 10.24 -24.30 -14.40
C LEU A 234 10.56 -23.82 -13.00
N ILE A 235 9.63 -23.08 -12.41
CA ILE A 235 9.69 -22.63 -11.03
C ILE A 235 8.42 -23.09 -10.34
N PRO A 236 8.51 -23.54 -9.08
CA PRO A 236 7.33 -23.93 -8.34
C PRO A 236 6.34 -22.77 -8.38
N ASN A 237 5.12 -23.08 -8.79
CA ASN A 237 4.03 -22.17 -8.59
C ASN A 237 3.98 -21.93 -7.08
N VAL A 238 4.22 -20.71 -6.61
CA VAL A 238 4.09 -20.42 -5.17
C VAL A 238 2.66 -20.70 -4.67
N GLY A 239 1.69 -20.88 -5.59
CA GLY A 239 0.35 -21.42 -5.33
C GLY A 239 0.10 -22.92 -5.68
N THR A 240 1.06 -23.68 -6.22
CA THR A 240 0.98 -25.17 -6.39
C THR A 240 2.19 -25.97 -5.91
N ALA A 241 3.17 -25.35 -5.23
CA ALA A 241 3.58 -25.98 -3.99
C ALA A 241 2.27 -26.33 -3.26
N PRO A 242 2.12 -27.50 -2.61
CA PRO A 242 1.08 -27.54 -1.60
C PRO A 242 1.31 -26.26 -0.83
N VAL A 243 0.28 -25.40 -0.75
CA VAL A 243 0.11 -24.68 0.50
C VAL A 243 0.32 -25.82 1.48
N LYS A 244 1.48 -25.85 2.16
CA LYS A 244 1.59 -26.58 3.41
C LYS A 244 0.33 -26.09 4.07
N ALA A 245 -0.72 -26.94 4.08
CA ALA A 245 -2.10 -26.49 4.25
C ALA A 245 -2.03 -25.40 5.32
N PRO A 246 -2.67 -24.22 5.18
CA PRO A 246 -2.64 -23.28 6.31
C PRO A 246 -3.10 -24.16 7.46
N ALA A 247 -2.19 -24.42 8.43
CA ALA A 247 -2.25 -25.64 9.21
C ALA A 247 -3.69 -25.82 9.63
N PRO A 248 -4.32 -26.94 9.23
CA PRO A 248 -5.73 -27.01 8.82
C PRO A 248 -6.60 -26.17 9.72
N ALA A 249 -6.93 -24.91 9.35
CA ALA A 249 -7.56 -23.90 10.21
C ALA A 249 -7.75 -24.40 11.64
N TRP A 250 -6.64 -24.52 12.38
CA TRP A 250 -6.71 -25.09 13.73
C TRP A 250 -7.58 -24.09 14.46
N GLY A 251 -8.77 -24.53 14.85
CA GLY A 251 -9.72 -23.67 15.53
C GLY A 251 -9.04 -23.08 16.75
N ASN A 252 -8.63 -21.81 16.64
CA ASN A 252 -7.85 -21.07 17.62
C ASN A 252 -6.53 -21.75 18.10
N HIS A 253 -5.50 -20.92 18.31
CA HIS A 253 -4.25 -21.22 19.05
C HIS A 253 -3.05 -21.78 18.26
N GLY A 254 -2.69 -21.14 17.14
CA GLY A 254 -1.27 -21.00 16.76
C GLY A 254 -0.62 -19.79 17.46
N PRO A 255 0.72 -19.70 17.56
CA PRO A 255 1.37 -18.55 18.18
C PRO A 255 1.10 -17.26 17.40
N LEU A 256 0.86 -16.15 18.11
CA LEU A 256 0.70 -14.85 17.48
C LEU A 256 2.00 -14.43 16.80
N THR A 257 1.95 -14.18 15.50
CA THR A 257 3.10 -13.73 14.70
C THR A 257 2.84 -12.39 14.05
N PHE A 258 3.93 -11.69 13.73
CA PHE A 258 3.97 -10.39 13.08
C PHE A 258 4.83 -10.50 11.82
N PRO A 259 4.39 -9.96 10.67
CA PRO A 259 5.18 -9.99 9.45
C PRO A 259 6.43 -9.10 9.61
N TYR A 260 7.60 -9.65 9.33
CA TYR A 260 8.87 -8.92 9.30
C TYR A 260 9.52 -9.03 7.93
N GLU A 261 9.59 -7.93 7.19
CA GLU A 261 10.22 -7.92 5.87
C GLU A 261 11.74 -7.79 6.02
N LYS A 262 12.47 -8.84 5.64
CA LYS A 262 13.94 -8.82 5.61
C LYS A 262 14.44 -9.70 4.48
N TYR A 263 15.61 -9.39 3.93
CA TYR A 263 16.25 -10.17 2.88
C TYR A 263 15.37 -10.47 1.63
N GLY A 264 14.38 -9.61 1.37
CA GLY A 264 13.45 -9.77 0.24
C GLY A 264 12.32 -10.79 0.45
N ALA A 265 12.08 -11.22 1.70
CA ALA A 265 10.97 -12.07 2.12
C ALA A 265 10.27 -11.51 3.36
N ILE A 266 9.01 -11.91 3.56
CA ILE A 266 8.24 -11.61 4.77
C ILE A 266 8.31 -12.84 5.67
N HIS A 267 8.91 -12.67 6.84
CA HIS A 267 9.08 -13.72 7.83
C HIS A 267 8.00 -13.59 8.91
N PRO A 268 7.26 -14.66 9.25
CA PRO A 268 6.32 -14.64 10.36
C PRO A 268 7.07 -14.72 11.69
N ILE A 269 7.15 -13.59 12.40
CA ILE A 269 7.90 -13.48 13.65
C ILE A 269 6.99 -13.58 14.86
N GLN A 270 7.20 -14.59 15.69
CA GLN A 270 6.69 -14.62 17.05
C GLN A 270 7.66 -13.87 17.98
N LEU A 271 7.11 -13.11 18.93
CA LEU A 271 7.88 -12.55 20.03
C LEU A 271 7.74 -13.44 21.26
N LYS A 272 8.88 -13.78 21.88
CA LYS A 272 8.95 -14.52 23.14
C LYS A 272 9.43 -13.62 24.24
N ILE A 273 8.60 -13.50 25.28
CA ILE A 273 8.82 -12.57 26.39
C ILE A 273 9.49 -13.33 27.53
N SER A 274 10.55 -12.74 28.06
CA SER A 274 11.25 -13.23 29.24
C SER A 274 11.87 -12.06 29.99
N ALA A 275 12.76 -12.35 30.92
CA ALA A 275 13.58 -11.34 31.57
C ALA A 275 15.07 -11.72 31.47
N TYR A 276 15.94 -10.73 31.40
CA TYR A 276 17.37 -10.93 31.59
C TYR A 276 17.68 -11.35 33.04
N MET A 277 18.93 -11.70 33.36
CA MET A 277 19.30 -12.14 34.72
C MET A 277 19.12 -11.05 35.78
N ASP A 278 19.33 -9.79 35.39
CA ASP A 278 19.01 -8.62 36.21
C ASP A 278 17.51 -8.30 36.19
N GLY A 279 16.71 -9.12 35.51
CA GLY A 279 15.27 -9.09 35.26
C GLY A 279 14.73 -7.85 34.55
N ASN A 280 15.56 -7.17 33.75
CA ASN A 280 15.08 -6.28 32.71
C ASN A 280 14.29 -7.07 31.64
N LEU A 281 13.37 -6.40 30.92
CA LEU A 281 12.55 -7.05 29.89
C LEU A 281 13.42 -7.59 28.75
N SER A 282 13.27 -8.87 28.44
CA SER A 282 13.94 -9.53 27.33
C SER A 282 12.91 -10.00 26.31
N ILE A 283 13.11 -9.69 25.04
CA ILE A 283 12.26 -10.17 23.94
C ILE A 283 13.12 -10.83 22.86
N ALA A 284 12.86 -12.12 22.63
CA ALA A 284 13.43 -12.88 21.52
C ALA A 284 12.45 -12.94 20.35
N MET A 285 12.98 -12.97 19.12
CA MET A 285 12.22 -13.16 17.90
C MET A 285 12.42 -14.58 17.40
N LEU A 286 11.32 -15.29 17.13
CA LEU A 286 11.33 -16.61 16.50
C LEU A 286 10.64 -16.54 15.14
N THR A 287 11.27 -17.05 14.09
CA THR A 287 10.63 -17.24 12.78
C THR A 287 9.90 -18.58 12.74
N TRP A 288 8.75 -18.63 12.05
CA TRP A 288 7.89 -19.82 11.97
C TRP A 288 7.79 -20.40 10.54
N GLU A 289 8.75 -20.11 9.68
CA GLU A 289 8.74 -20.54 8.26
C GLU A 289 8.64 -22.06 8.07
N ASN A 290 9.23 -22.83 8.98
CA ASN A 290 9.27 -24.29 8.89
C ASN A 290 8.16 -25.00 9.67
N GLY A 291 7.30 -24.25 10.38
CA GLY A 291 6.23 -24.80 11.24
C GLY A 291 6.67 -25.06 12.69
N TYR A 292 7.88 -24.67 13.06
CA TYR A 292 8.37 -24.59 14.44
C TYR A 292 9.15 -23.28 14.62
N GLY A 293 9.22 -22.77 15.84
CA GLY A 293 9.90 -21.50 16.14
C GLY A 293 11.42 -21.65 16.07
N GLU A 294 12.04 -21.05 15.06
CA GLU A 294 13.49 -20.96 14.90
C GLU A 294 14.00 -19.61 15.39
N PRO A 295 15.14 -19.53 16.10
CA PRO A 295 15.72 -18.26 16.51
C PRO A 295 15.99 -17.32 15.32
N TRP A 296 15.40 -16.12 15.36
CA TRP A 296 15.63 -15.08 14.38
C TRP A 296 16.63 -14.04 14.88
N ALA A 297 16.31 -13.37 15.99
CA ALA A 297 17.13 -12.34 16.59
C ALA A 297 16.74 -12.09 18.05
N SER A 298 17.57 -11.33 18.78
CA SER A 298 17.18 -10.71 20.04
C SER A 298 16.76 -9.27 19.75
N LEU A 299 15.48 -8.96 20.03
CA LEU A 299 14.88 -7.65 19.75
C LEU A 299 15.35 -6.59 20.75
N THR A 300 15.53 -7.01 22.00
CA THR A 300 16.05 -6.17 23.08
C THR A 300 17.53 -6.43 23.31
N VAL A 301 18.22 -5.48 23.93
CA VAL A 301 19.59 -5.66 24.44
C VAL A 301 19.62 -5.35 25.92
N ASN A 302 20.42 -6.11 26.68
CA ASN A 302 20.63 -5.81 28.09
C ASN A 302 21.82 -4.88 28.25
N LEU A 303 21.55 -3.67 28.72
CA LEU A 303 22.56 -2.66 29.07
C LEU A 303 22.52 -2.40 30.57
N GLU A 304 23.60 -1.84 31.09
CA GLU A 304 23.71 -1.56 32.52
C GLU A 304 22.57 -0.67 33.03
N GLY A 305 22.07 -1.00 34.23
CA GLY A 305 21.04 -0.27 34.95
C GLY A 305 19.63 -0.88 34.82
N THR A 306 18.83 -0.67 35.86
CA THR A 306 17.45 -1.18 35.92
C THR A 306 16.53 -0.37 35.00
N ARG A 307 15.64 -1.07 34.30
CA ARG A 307 14.62 -0.44 33.45
C ARG A 307 13.30 -0.29 34.18
N GLN A 308 12.55 0.75 33.81
CA GLN A 308 11.14 0.87 34.21
C GLN A 308 10.33 -0.30 33.65
N LYS A 309 9.15 -0.53 34.25
CA LYS A 309 8.19 -1.53 33.78
C LYS A 309 7.88 -1.35 32.29
N ASP A 310 7.96 -2.47 31.58
CA ASP A 310 7.74 -2.63 30.14
C ASP A 310 8.70 -1.82 29.25
N CYS A 311 9.75 -1.23 29.80
CA CYS A 311 10.78 -0.52 29.04
C CYS A 311 11.98 -1.42 28.73
N ALA A 312 12.48 -1.34 27.50
CA ALA A 312 13.70 -2.02 27.08
C ALA A 312 14.44 -1.23 26.00
N PHE A 313 15.76 -1.40 25.95
CA PHE A 313 16.58 -0.91 24.85
C PHE A 313 16.48 -1.85 23.65
N ILE A 314 16.25 -1.28 22.47
CA ILE A 314 16.09 -2.05 21.23
C ILE A 314 17.45 -2.31 20.59
N ASN A 315 17.71 -3.56 20.23
CA ASN A 315 18.98 -4.02 19.64
C ASN A 315 19.15 -3.60 18.18
N THR A 316 19.32 -2.30 17.96
CA THR A 316 19.57 -1.69 16.64
C THR A 316 20.85 -2.14 15.96
N ASN A 317 21.80 -2.72 16.72
CA ASN A 317 23.00 -3.33 16.17
C ASN A 317 22.71 -4.69 15.51
N GLY A 318 21.70 -5.42 16.01
CA GLY A 318 21.21 -6.63 15.35
C GLY A 318 20.44 -6.28 14.08
N ASP A 319 19.55 -5.28 14.17
CA ASP A 319 18.84 -4.75 13.01
C ASP A 319 18.38 -3.30 13.24
N PRO A 320 18.78 -2.33 12.39
CA PRO A 320 18.35 -0.93 12.52
C PRO A 320 16.86 -0.72 12.27
N ASP A 321 16.14 -1.68 11.67
CA ASP A 321 14.73 -1.53 11.31
C ASP A 321 13.76 -1.85 12.47
N PHE A 322 14.23 -2.47 13.56
CA PHE A 322 13.39 -2.84 14.70
C PHE A 322 12.55 -1.69 15.29
N PRO A 323 13.09 -0.46 15.49
CA PRO A 323 12.29 0.65 16.02
C PRO A 323 11.10 1.02 15.13
N VAL A 324 11.30 1.03 13.81
CA VAL A 324 10.25 1.32 12.83
C VAL A 324 9.21 0.20 12.82
N TRP A 325 9.66 -1.05 12.86
CA TRP A 325 8.79 -2.22 12.89
C TRP A 325 7.89 -2.25 14.15
N LEU A 326 8.46 -1.97 15.32
CA LEU A 326 7.73 -1.86 16.59
C LEU A 326 6.58 -0.83 16.53
N ILE A 327 6.84 0.34 15.92
CA ILE A 327 5.85 1.40 15.77
C ILE A 327 4.76 0.97 14.77
N ARG A 328 5.14 0.42 13.61
CA ARG A 328 4.20 -0.03 12.57
C ARG A 328 3.19 -1.06 13.09
N HIS A 329 3.63 -1.96 13.97
CA HIS A 329 2.75 -2.98 14.57
C HIS A 329 2.12 -2.56 15.91
N GLY A 330 2.28 -1.29 16.31
CA GLY A 330 1.68 -0.74 17.52
C GLY A 330 2.16 -1.42 18.82
N LEU A 331 3.35 -2.00 18.82
CA LEU A 331 3.87 -2.82 19.92
C LEU A 331 4.46 -1.99 21.07
N ALA A 332 5.14 -0.90 20.72
CA ALA A 332 5.83 -0.05 21.67
C ALA A 332 5.87 1.40 21.20
N ILE A 333 6.16 2.30 22.13
CA ILE A 333 6.34 3.73 21.86
C ILE A 333 7.73 4.18 22.35
N PRO A 334 8.39 5.12 21.65
CA PRO A 334 9.69 5.62 22.08
C PRO A 334 9.56 6.40 23.39
N THR A 335 10.51 6.24 24.32
CA THR A 335 10.55 7.02 25.57
C THR A 335 11.36 8.31 25.44
N GLY A 336 12.18 8.42 24.38
CA GLY A 336 13.15 9.50 24.17
C GLY A 336 14.50 9.23 24.82
N ILE A 337 14.64 8.16 25.63
CA ILE A 337 15.90 7.76 26.25
C ILE A 337 16.74 6.97 25.24
N VAL A 338 18.03 7.24 25.20
CA VAL A 338 19.00 6.51 24.38
C VAL A 338 20.23 6.20 25.23
N GLN A 339 20.73 4.97 25.14
CA GLN A 339 21.97 4.56 25.79
C GLN A 339 22.99 4.09 24.75
N HIS A 340 24.26 4.18 25.11
CA HIS A 340 25.39 3.83 24.26
C HIS A 340 26.12 2.62 24.84
N SER A 341 26.58 1.74 23.95
CA SER A 341 27.57 0.71 24.28
C SER A 341 28.53 0.59 23.11
N GLY A 342 29.82 0.84 23.36
CA GLY A 342 30.80 1.08 22.30
C GLY A 342 30.34 2.20 21.35
N ASN A 343 30.37 1.92 20.04
CA ASN A 343 29.93 2.85 19.00
C ASN A 343 28.43 2.74 18.64
N CYS A 344 27.67 1.88 19.34
CA CYS A 344 26.26 1.62 19.05
C CYS A 344 25.34 2.46 19.93
N LYS A 345 24.20 2.89 19.36
CA LYS A 345 23.14 3.65 20.03
C LYS A 345 21.88 2.81 20.12
N TYR A 346 21.38 2.61 21.33
CA TYR A 346 20.20 1.80 21.59
C TYR A 346 19.09 2.69 22.16
N PRO A 347 18.02 2.96 21.38
CA PRO A 347 16.89 3.72 21.87
C PRO A 347 16.02 2.85 22.78
N GLU A 348 15.48 3.46 23.84
CA GLU A 348 14.54 2.81 24.75
C GLU A 348 13.12 2.96 24.25
N TYR A 349 12.37 1.87 24.33
CA TYR A 349 10.97 1.80 23.98
C TYR A 349 10.18 1.23 25.16
N ARG A 350 8.99 1.79 25.38
CA ARG A 350 8.00 1.25 26.32
C ARG A 350 6.98 0.43 25.56
N PHE A 351 6.98 -0.87 25.83
CA PHE A 351 6.03 -1.82 25.27
C PHE A 351 4.65 -1.64 25.90
N ARG A 352 3.61 -1.92 25.12
CA ARG A 352 2.23 -1.89 25.62
C ARG A 352 1.96 -3.17 26.40
N ALA A 353 1.69 -3.05 27.70
CA ALA A 353 1.41 -4.18 28.59
C ALA A 353 0.34 -5.15 28.03
N GLU A 354 -0.76 -4.62 27.49
CA GLU A 354 -1.83 -5.44 26.89
C GLU A 354 -1.33 -6.26 25.70
N ARG A 355 -0.41 -5.70 24.90
CA ARG A 355 0.19 -6.40 23.76
C ARG A 355 1.16 -7.46 24.23
N LEU A 356 1.99 -7.17 25.22
CA LEU A 356 2.88 -8.17 25.84
C LEU A 356 2.07 -9.37 26.39
N GLN A 357 1.00 -9.10 27.13
CA GLN A 357 0.10 -10.12 27.65
C GLN A 357 -0.57 -10.95 26.55
N GLN A 358 -1.00 -10.31 25.46
CA GLN A 358 -1.63 -10.99 24.33
C GLN A 358 -0.64 -11.87 23.54
N ILE A 359 0.61 -11.43 23.41
CA ILE A 359 1.66 -12.07 22.63
C ILE A 359 2.19 -13.32 23.35
N ASP A 360 2.50 -13.20 24.64
CA ASP A 360 3.09 -14.27 25.43
C ASP A 360 2.71 -14.10 26.91
N ALA A 361 1.49 -14.52 27.24
CA ALA A 361 0.89 -14.37 28.57
C ALA A 361 1.75 -14.99 29.68
N GLU A 362 2.31 -16.17 29.43
CA GLU A 362 3.15 -16.90 30.39
C GLU A 362 4.50 -16.20 30.56
N GLY A 363 5.18 -15.88 29.45
CA GLY A 363 6.45 -15.17 29.45
C GLY A 363 6.37 -13.80 30.13
N TYR A 364 5.30 -13.04 29.84
CA TYR A 364 5.07 -11.74 30.45
C TYR A 364 4.75 -11.84 31.94
N SER A 365 3.99 -12.85 32.37
CA SER A 365 3.75 -13.12 33.81
C SER A 365 5.05 -13.46 34.55
N GLY A 366 5.93 -14.27 33.92
CA GLY A 366 7.25 -14.57 34.46
C GLY A 366 8.15 -13.33 34.59
N TYR A 367 8.13 -12.45 33.58
CA TYR A 367 8.80 -11.15 33.64
C TYR A 367 8.26 -10.28 34.80
N LEU A 368 6.94 -10.18 34.94
CA LEU A 368 6.32 -9.38 36.00
C LEU A 368 6.65 -9.91 37.40
N ALA A 369 6.73 -11.22 37.59
CA ALA A 369 7.12 -11.82 38.87
C ALA A 369 8.55 -11.39 39.29
N LEU A 370 9.50 -11.43 38.35
CA LEU A 370 10.88 -10.99 38.58
C LEU A 370 11.01 -9.47 38.76
N GLN A 371 10.10 -8.70 38.15
CA GLN A 371 10.07 -7.25 38.32
C GLN A 371 9.45 -6.82 39.66
N ASN A 372 8.35 -7.43 40.08
CA ASN A 372 7.70 -7.15 41.37
C ASN A 372 8.55 -7.62 42.55
N GLY A 373 9.31 -8.72 42.38
CA GLY A 373 10.27 -9.18 43.39
C GLY A 373 11.37 -8.15 43.71
N ARG A 374 11.69 -7.24 42.78
CA ARG A 374 12.64 -6.13 43.04
C ARG A 374 12.05 -4.96 43.80
N HIS A 375 10.73 -4.77 43.73
CA HIS A 375 10.06 -3.71 44.48
C HIS A 375 9.64 -4.18 45.89
N SER A 376 9.82 -5.47 46.19
CA SER A 376 9.48 -6.11 47.46
C SER A 376 10.71 -6.48 48.31
N ALA A 377 11.92 -6.25 47.79
CA ALA A 377 13.21 -6.37 48.47
C ALA A 377 13.83 -4.97 48.57
#